data_AF-A0A679JLQ7-F1
#
_entry.id   AF-A0A679JLQ7-F1
#
_cell.length_a   1.000
_cell.length_b   1.000
_cell.length_c   1.000
_cell.angle_alpha   90.00
_cell.angle_beta   90.00
_cell.angle_gamma   90.00
#
_symmetry.space_group_name_H-M   'P 1'
#
loop_
_entity.id
_entity.type
_entity.pdbx_description
1 polymer ?
#
loop_
_entity_poly.entity_id
_entity_poly.type
_entity_poly.pdbx_seq_one_letter_code
_entity_poly.pdbx_strand_id
1 'polypeptide(L)'
;MGYHDTRFEAVGSGPAWVVGGAITPRHFRRAYGRAAVAAAIENGLMPEELSEVLGGRRVVEAFPVDGGESVSDYAHRAVAEMMVAYLSYAPA
;
A
#
# COMPACT_ATOMS: atom_id res chain seq x y z
N MET A 1 -5.48 -38.92 -11.31
CA MET A 1 -5.00 -37.56 -11.61
C MET A 1 -6.19 -36.77 -12.12
N GLY A 2 -6.82 -36.01 -11.23
CA GLY A 2 -7.89 -35.08 -11.55
C GLY A 2 -7.44 -33.69 -11.11
N TYR A 3 -7.45 -32.75 -12.04
CA TYR A 3 -7.11 -31.36 -11.78
C TYR A 3 -8.33 -30.69 -11.15
N HIS A 4 -8.21 -30.19 -9.93
CA HIS A 4 -9.20 -29.30 -9.35
C HIS A 4 -8.80 -27.86 -9.67
N ASP A 5 -9.42 -27.31 -10.71
CA ASP A 5 -9.46 -25.88 -10.98
C ASP A 5 -10.26 -25.20 -9.85
N THR A 6 -9.59 -24.43 -9.00
CA THR A 6 -10.24 -23.47 -8.10
C THR A 6 -10.67 -22.25 -8.92
N ARG A 7 -11.85 -22.35 -9.52
CA ARG A 7 -12.57 -21.23 -10.12
C ARG A 7 -12.83 -20.17 -9.04
N PHE A 8 -12.15 -19.04 -9.15
CA PHE A 8 -12.41 -17.82 -8.38
C PHE A 8 -13.85 -17.35 -8.69
N GLU A 9 -14.78 -17.54 -7.75
CA GLU A 9 -16.09 -16.89 -7.82
C GLU A 9 -15.96 -15.44 -7.30
N ALA A 10 -15.81 -14.51 -8.24
CA ALA A 10 -16.00 -13.10 -7.99
C ALA A 10 -17.51 -12.82 -7.87
N VAL A 11 -18.08 -12.99 -6.67
CA VAL A 11 -19.36 -12.38 -6.32
C VAL A 11 -19.08 -10.98 -5.79
N GLY A 12 -19.05 -10.01 -6.70
CA GLY A 12 -19.10 -8.59 -6.40
C GLY A 12 -20.40 -8.00 -6.92
N SER A 13 -21.49 -8.16 -6.17
CA SER A 13 -22.80 -7.57 -6.47
C SER A 13 -23.04 -6.37 -5.56
N GLY A 14 -23.16 -5.18 -6.17
CA GLY A 14 -23.83 -4.00 -5.57
C GLY A 14 -22.94 -2.75 -5.32
N PRO A 15 -23.26 -1.59 -5.94
CA PRO A 15 -22.65 -0.31 -5.59
C PRO A 15 -23.39 0.27 -4.38
N ALA A 16 -22.71 0.43 -3.25
CA ALA A 16 -23.32 0.89 -2.02
C ALA A 16 -22.57 2.05 -1.36
N TRP A 17 -22.04 3.02 -2.13
CA TRP A 17 -21.30 4.13 -1.50
C TRP A 17 -21.54 5.46 -2.20
N VAL A 18 -22.76 6.00 -2.03
CA VAL A 18 -22.98 7.45 -2.05
C VAL A 18 -23.84 7.82 -0.83
N VAL A 19 -23.30 7.71 0.38
CA VAL A 19 -23.71 8.53 1.52
C VAL A 19 -22.54 8.57 2.52
N GLY A 20 -22.09 9.76 2.90
CA GLY A 20 -21.50 9.94 4.24
C GLY A 20 -20.18 10.68 4.33
N GLY A 21 -20.24 12.00 4.17
CA GLY A 21 -19.51 12.90 5.08
C GLY A 21 -18.07 13.23 4.70
N ALA A 22 -17.81 14.53 4.64
CA ALA A 22 -16.50 15.15 4.54
C ALA A 22 -15.62 14.95 5.79
N ILE A 23 -15.51 13.71 6.27
CA ILE A 23 -14.56 13.25 7.28
C ILE A 23 -13.33 12.69 6.56
N THR A 24 -12.71 13.61 5.82
CA THR A 24 -11.25 13.78 5.64
C THR A 24 -10.45 12.71 4.88
N PRO A 25 -10.23 12.91 3.56
CA PRO A 25 -9.15 12.25 2.80
C PRO A 25 -7.78 12.28 3.51
N ARG A 26 -7.54 13.31 4.34
CA ARG A 26 -6.33 13.47 5.15
C ARG A 26 -6.15 12.40 6.24
N HIS A 27 -7.22 11.99 6.92
CA HIS A 27 -7.13 10.97 7.98
C HIS A 27 -6.83 9.60 7.38
N PHE A 28 -7.51 9.25 6.28
CA PHE A 28 -7.22 8.05 5.50
C PHE A 28 -5.77 8.02 5.02
N ARG A 29 -5.30 9.09 4.36
CA ARG A 29 -3.89 9.20 3.93
C ARG A 29 -2.89 9.02 5.08
N ARG A 30 -3.23 9.49 6.28
CA ARG A 30 -2.39 9.32 7.47
C ARG A 30 -2.38 7.87 7.95
N ALA A 31 -3.52 7.18 7.94
CA ALA A 31 -3.61 5.77 8.32
C ALA A 31 -2.83 4.87 7.36
N TYR A 32 -3.02 5.04 6.04
CA TYR A 32 -2.26 4.35 5.01
C TYR A 32 -0.75 4.58 5.14
N GLY A 33 -0.34 5.85 5.20
CA GLY A 33 1.07 6.20 5.35
C GLY A 33 1.69 5.59 6.62
N ARG A 34 0.99 5.65 7.77
CA ARG A 34 1.50 5.06 9.01
C ARG A 34 1.63 3.54 8.94
N ALA A 35 0.64 2.87 8.33
CA ALA A 35 0.67 1.42 8.17
C ALA A 35 1.82 0.97 7.27
N ALA A 36 2.05 1.65 6.15
CA ALA A 36 3.16 1.33 5.25
C ALA A 36 4.53 1.62 5.88
N VAL A 37 4.70 2.71 6.65
CA VAL A 37 5.95 2.96 7.38
C VAL A 37 6.22 1.88 8.43
N ALA A 38 5.20 1.51 9.22
CA ALA A 38 5.34 0.45 10.22
C ALA A 38 5.72 -0.88 9.56
N ALA A 39 5.02 -1.27 8.50
CA ALA A 39 5.30 -2.48 7.75
C ALA A 39 6.72 -2.45 7.11
N ALA A 40 7.17 -1.30 6.60
CA ALA A 40 8.52 -1.17 6.04
C ALA A 40 9.60 -1.44 7.10
N ILE A 41 9.45 -0.84 8.29
CA ILE A 41 10.36 -1.05 9.42
C ILE A 41 10.34 -2.51 9.88
N GLU A 42 9.16 -3.12 9.97
CA GLU A 42 8.99 -4.54 10.29
C GLU A 42 9.67 -5.46 9.26
N ASN A 43 9.76 -5.03 7.99
CA ASN A 43 10.45 -5.73 6.91
C ASN A 43 11.94 -5.37 6.79
N GLY A 44 12.48 -4.58 7.73
CA GLY A 44 13.91 -4.29 7.84
C GLY A 44 14.40 -3.07 7.08
N LEU A 45 13.52 -2.25 6.48
CA LEU A 45 13.89 -0.95 5.93
C LEU A 45 14.24 0.03 7.07
N MET A 46 15.43 0.60 7.01
CA MET A 46 15.85 1.63 7.96
C MET A 46 15.16 2.97 7.65
N PRO A 47 14.92 3.82 8.66
CA PRO A 47 14.31 5.14 8.46
C PRO A 47 15.05 6.02 7.44
N GLU A 48 16.38 5.90 7.37
CA GLU A 48 17.24 6.63 6.44
C GLU A 48 17.01 6.15 5.00
N GLU A 49 16.99 4.83 4.77
CA GLU A 49 16.72 4.22 3.45
C GLU A 49 15.31 4.59 2.96
N LEU A 50 14.33 4.57 3.86
CA LEU A 50 12.99 5.03 3.58
C LEU A 50 12.97 6.51 3.18
N SER A 51 13.77 7.35 3.85
CA SER A 51 13.84 8.78 3.53
C SER A 51 14.41 9.03 2.13
N GLU A 52 15.40 8.24 1.71
CA GLU A 52 16.00 8.29 0.38
C GLU A 52 15.00 7.88 -0.70
N VAL A 53 14.32 6.75 -0.52
CA VAL A 53 13.27 6.25 -1.43
C VAL A 53 12.14 7.28 -1.60
N LEU A 54 11.74 7.93 -0.51
CA LEU A 54 10.64 8.89 -0.52
C LEU A 54 11.03 10.25 -1.12
N GLY A 55 12.30 10.66 -1.01
CA GLY A 55 12.77 11.94 -1.53
C GLY A 55 11.99 13.14 -0.97
N GLY A 56 11.63 13.09 0.32
CA GLY A 56 10.84 14.13 1.00
C GLY A 56 9.33 14.10 0.75
N ARG A 57 8.83 13.17 -0.07
CA ARG A 57 7.39 12.96 -0.29
C ARG A 57 6.79 12.09 0.80
N ARG A 58 5.46 12.14 0.97
CA ARG A 58 4.76 11.17 1.81
C ARG A 58 4.70 9.81 1.12
N VAL A 59 4.57 8.74 1.90
CA VAL A 59 4.40 7.37 1.39
C VAL A 59 3.25 7.27 0.38
N VAL A 60 2.08 7.86 0.68
CA VAL A 60 0.91 7.90 -0.23
C VAL A 60 1.10 8.79 -1.48
N GLU A 61 2.13 9.62 -1.52
CA GLU A 61 2.48 10.47 -2.66
C GLU A 61 3.52 9.79 -3.57
N ALA A 62 4.44 9.01 -2.99
CA ALA A 62 5.40 8.19 -3.73
C ALA A 62 4.77 6.87 -4.24
N PHE A 63 3.90 6.27 -3.43
CA PHE A 63 3.18 5.02 -3.68
C PHE A 63 1.67 5.26 -3.50
N PRO A 64 0.95 5.64 -4.57
CA PRO A 64 -0.47 5.96 -4.50
C PRO A 64 -1.33 4.79 -4.01
N VAL A 65 -2.44 5.09 -3.34
CA VAL A 65 -3.44 4.11 -2.89
C VAL A 65 -4.35 3.74 -4.05
N ASP A 66 -4.61 2.45 -4.25
CA ASP A 66 -5.52 1.98 -5.29
C ASP A 66 -6.99 2.11 -4.87
N GLY A 67 -7.88 2.20 -5.85
CA GLY A 67 -9.31 2.41 -5.60
C GLY A 67 -9.94 1.24 -4.82
N GLY A 68 -10.40 1.52 -3.59
CA GLY A 68 -11.04 0.52 -2.73
C GLY A 68 -10.08 -0.43 -2.01
N GLU A 69 -8.77 -0.18 -2.10
CA GLU A 69 -7.74 -0.96 -1.42
C GLU A 69 -7.90 -0.87 0.11
N SER A 70 -7.63 -1.96 0.82
CA SER A 70 -7.63 -1.94 2.29
C SER A 70 -6.30 -1.40 2.83
N VAL A 71 -6.28 -0.94 4.09
CA VAL A 71 -5.04 -0.44 4.73
C VAL A 71 -3.95 -1.53 4.80
N SER A 72 -4.34 -2.79 4.99
CA SER A 72 -3.41 -3.90 5.06
C SER A 72 -2.80 -4.22 3.69
N ASP A 73 -3.64 -4.28 2.65
CA ASP A 73 -3.22 -4.58 1.28
C ASP A 73 -2.29 -3.47 0.77
N TYR A 74 -2.67 -2.21 1.02
CA TYR A 74 -1.81 -1.06 0.72
C TYR A 74 -0.45 -1.16 1.41
N ALA A 75 -0.41 -1.50 2.70
CA ALA A 75 0.85 -1.59 3.43
C ALA A 75 1.77 -2.66 2.84
N HIS A 76 1.23 -3.83 2.51
CA HIS A 76 2.03 -4.90 1.89
C HIS A 76 2.54 -4.51 0.50
N ARG A 77 1.67 -3.98 -0.35
CA ARG A 77 2.03 -3.54 -1.70
C ARG A 77 3.05 -2.41 -1.68
N ALA A 78 2.80 -1.38 -0.86
CA ALA A 78 3.70 -0.23 -0.75
C ALA A 78 5.10 -0.65 -0.28
N VAL A 79 5.21 -1.59 0.67
CA VAL A 79 6.53 -2.12 1.10
C VAL A 79 7.22 -2.88 -0.02
N ALA A 80 6.51 -3.71 -0.78
CA ALA A 80 7.09 -4.41 -1.91
C ALA A 80 7.62 -3.43 -2.97
N GLU A 81 6.85 -2.39 -3.30
CA GLU A 81 7.28 -1.34 -4.23
C GLU A 81 8.45 -0.50 -3.68
N MET A 82 8.46 -0.20 -2.38
CA MET A 82 9.59 0.47 -1.71
C MET A 82 10.88 -0.34 -1.80
N MET A 83 10.81 -1.65 -1.56
CA MET A 83 11.97 -2.54 -1.67
C MET A 83 12.51 -2.58 -3.11
N VAL A 84 11.62 -2.63 -4.10
CA VAL A 84 12.02 -2.56 -5.52
C VAL A 84 12.68 -1.22 -5.83
N ALA A 85 12.12 -0.11 -5.35
CA ALA A 85 12.68 1.22 -5.55
C ALA A 85 14.05 1.36 -4.89
N TYR A 86 14.21 0.89 -3.65
CA TYR A 86 15.47 0.90 -2.92
C TYR A 86 16.56 0.11 -3.64
N LEU A 87 16.27 -1.13 -4.05
CA LEU A 87 17.22 -1.97 -4.78
C LEU A 87 17.60 -1.40 -6.16
N SER A 88 16.71 -0.60 -6.75
CA SER A 88 17.00 0.09 -8.02
C SER A 88 17.88 1.34 -7.82
N TYR A 89 17.93 1.88 -6.60
CA TYR A 89 18.70 3.08 -6.23
C TYR A 89 20.05 2.75 -5.59
N ALA A 90 20.19 1.56 -5.01
CA ALA A 90 21.41 1.12 -4.36
C ALA A 90 22.59 1.11 -5.37
N PRO A 91 23.69 1.85 -5.10
CA PRO A 91 24.89 1.75 -5.93
C PRO A 91 25.47 0.34 -5.83
N ALA A 92 25.78 -0.26 -6.99
CA ALA A 92 26.37 -1.58 -7.11
C ALA A 92 27.77 -1.70 -6.49
#